data_AF-A0A2J6JA47-F1
#
_entry.id   AF-A0A2J6JA47-F1
#
_cell.length_a   1.000
_cell.length_b   1.000
_cell.length_c   1.000
_cell.angle_alpha   90.00
_cell.angle_beta   90.00
_cell.angle_gamma   90.00
#
_symmetry.space_group_name_H-M   'P 1'
#
loop_
_entity.id
_entity.type
_entity.pdbx_description
1 polymer ?
#
loop_
_entity_poly.entity_id
_entity_poly.type
_entity_poly.pdbx_seq_one_letter_code
_entity_poly.pdbx_strand_id
1 'polypeptide(L)'
;MTTMIRHFVTSISPHNRQLLRQLVFRHTLWSFILFLLASGCRLIPLPAWSGHLAVALQLVAIAQLLPPLLQLMDEPRRRSFYLAWGVLLLTGLYLLFQLVRTSALLPLMALQSGALLFCGALVGATLARYTRRLRDLVPVAAVIAATDLLSWLAGPTAGMIPIIDSYYRAPSGPPPLIDLLLVKFALPSPLGLAPLFGISDWIMVVFFAVVAKRHGLDDNLFPRRTPLYLPLPVFALTAALFAAQTSGLFLPALPIVALIVLVGDFTLWWWQKGRNKSADDPFSPSQPPPAHGSQRDQQSERSDNV
;
A
#
# COMPACT_ATOMS: atom_id res chain seq x y z
N MET A 1 13.27 14.17 -26.29
CA MET A 1 12.74 13.70 -24.97
C MET A 1 11.33 14.22 -24.66
N THR A 2 11.06 15.52 -24.83
CA THR A 2 9.75 16.13 -24.52
C THR A 2 8.55 15.50 -25.27
N THR A 3 8.70 15.17 -26.54
CA THR A 3 7.65 14.52 -27.35
C THR A 3 7.28 13.13 -26.84
N MET A 4 8.28 12.36 -26.38
CA MET A 4 8.09 11.02 -25.82
C MET A 4 7.37 11.08 -24.47
N ILE A 5 7.75 12.03 -23.60
CA ILE A 5 7.08 12.26 -22.31
C ILE A 5 5.63 12.70 -22.53
N ARG A 6 5.39 13.61 -23.49
CA ARG A 6 4.04 14.05 -23.83
C ARG A 6 3.18 12.89 -24.30
N HIS A 7 3.70 12.05 -25.20
CA HIS A 7 2.97 10.87 -25.67
C HIS A 7 2.66 9.88 -24.55
N PHE A 8 3.61 9.67 -23.65
CA PHE A 8 3.45 8.81 -22.47
C PHE A 8 2.27 9.28 -21.61
N VAL A 9 2.25 10.58 -21.24
CA VAL A 9 1.21 11.17 -20.40
C VAL A 9 -0.15 11.22 -21.11
N THR A 10 -0.18 11.58 -22.39
CA THR A 10 -1.45 11.66 -23.14
C THR A 10 -2.08 10.30 -23.37
N SER A 11 -1.29 9.22 -23.33
CA SER A 11 -1.80 7.86 -23.55
C SER A 11 -2.65 7.35 -22.39
N ILE A 12 -2.55 7.93 -21.18
CA ILE A 12 -3.32 7.52 -19.99
C ILE A 12 -4.75 8.06 -20.09
N SER A 13 -5.73 7.19 -19.79
CA SER A 13 -7.14 7.59 -19.81
C SER A 13 -7.41 8.79 -18.90
N PRO A 14 -8.39 9.66 -19.23
CA PRO A 14 -8.72 10.82 -18.40
C PRO A 14 -9.03 10.45 -16.95
N HIS A 15 -9.73 9.33 -16.75
CA HIS A 15 -10.08 8.79 -15.44
C HIS A 15 -8.84 8.40 -14.62
N ASN A 16 -7.97 7.52 -15.16
CA ASN A 16 -6.73 7.14 -14.47
C ASN A 16 -5.81 8.35 -14.25
N ARG A 17 -5.80 9.33 -15.15
CA ARG A 17 -5.04 10.57 -14.98
C ARG A 17 -5.55 11.41 -13.80
N GLN A 18 -6.86 11.43 -13.57
CA GLN A 18 -7.44 12.08 -12.39
C GLN A 18 -7.04 11.34 -11.11
N LEU A 19 -7.15 10.01 -11.09
CA LEU A 19 -6.73 9.19 -9.94
C LEU A 19 -5.24 9.34 -9.62
N LEU A 20 -4.38 9.34 -10.63
CA LEU A 20 -2.93 9.57 -10.47
C LEU A 20 -2.65 10.98 -9.91
N ARG A 21 -3.36 12.01 -10.37
CA ARG A 21 -3.26 13.37 -9.79
C ARG A 21 -3.67 13.39 -8.31
N GLN A 22 -4.76 12.69 -7.97
CA GLN A 22 -5.19 12.55 -6.57
C GLN A 22 -4.16 11.81 -5.73
N LEU A 23 -3.55 10.75 -6.25
CA LEU A 23 -2.48 10.03 -5.56
C LEU A 23 -1.28 10.94 -5.29
N VAL A 24 -0.79 11.66 -6.30
CA VAL A 24 0.31 12.62 -6.14
C VAL A 24 -0.04 13.65 -5.08
N PHE A 25 -1.23 14.27 -5.17
CA PHE A 25 -1.68 15.26 -4.19
C PHE A 25 -1.70 14.71 -2.76
N ARG A 26 -2.28 13.51 -2.56
CA ARG A 26 -2.36 12.88 -1.23
C ARG A 26 -0.98 12.54 -0.65
N HIS A 27 -0.04 12.06 -1.47
CA HIS A 27 1.32 11.75 -0.99
C HIS A 27 2.13 13.01 -0.68
N THR A 28 1.96 14.08 -1.46
CA THR A 28 2.55 15.39 -1.15
C THR A 28 1.96 15.96 0.15
N LEU A 29 0.64 15.88 0.33
CA LEU A 29 -0.03 16.30 1.56
C LEU A 29 0.46 15.47 2.77
N TRP A 30 0.59 14.16 2.61
CA TRP A 30 1.15 13.29 3.64
C TRP A 30 2.60 13.67 3.99
N SER A 31 3.43 13.98 3.00
CA SER A 31 4.80 14.46 3.21
C SER A 31 4.83 15.75 4.02
N PHE A 32 3.92 16.68 3.71
CA PHE A 32 3.78 17.93 4.45
C PHE A 32 3.34 17.68 5.90
N ILE A 33 2.35 16.81 6.12
CA ILE A 33 1.91 16.42 7.47
C ILE A 33 3.07 15.78 8.25
N LEU A 34 3.82 14.88 7.61
CA LEU A 34 4.99 14.25 8.24
C LEU A 34 6.04 15.28 8.64
N PHE A 35 6.32 16.26 7.77
CA PHE A 35 7.22 17.37 8.08
C PHE A 35 6.74 18.17 9.31
N LEU A 36 5.45 18.52 9.37
CA LEU A 36 4.89 19.24 10.51
C LEU A 36 4.95 18.42 11.79
N LEU A 37 4.61 17.13 11.73
CA LEU A 37 4.70 16.23 12.88
C LEU A 37 6.14 16.08 13.37
N ALA A 38 7.10 15.89 12.47
CA ALA A 38 8.51 15.77 12.82
C ALA A 38 9.07 17.07 13.42
N SER A 39 8.60 18.22 12.95
CA SER A 39 8.96 19.52 13.51
C SER A 39 8.34 19.71 14.91
N GLY A 40 7.07 19.30 15.09
CA GLY A 40 6.36 19.39 16.36
C GLY A 40 6.88 18.45 17.44
N CYS A 41 7.26 17.21 17.09
CA CYS A 41 7.85 16.24 18.00
C CYS A 41 9.19 16.68 18.61
N ARG A 42 9.88 17.65 17.99
CA ARG A 42 11.09 18.25 18.57
C ARG A 42 10.78 19.22 19.71
N LEU A 43 9.56 19.75 19.75
CA LEU A 43 9.14 20.76 20.72
C LEU A 43 8.48 20.16 21.95
N ILE A 44 7.90 18.96 21.83
CA ILE A 44 7.08 18.35 22.89
C ILE A 44 7.70 16.99 23.25
N PRO A 45 8.17 16.79 24.50
CA PRO A 45 8.60 15.48 24.96
C PRO A 45 7.38 14.56 25.02
N LEU A 46 7.40 13.50 24.20
CA LEU A 46 6.31 12.52 24.16
C LEU A 46 6.60 11.33 25.10
N PRO A 47 5.58 10.78 25.79
CA PRO A 47 5.76 9.63 26.67
C PRO A 47 6.11 8.36 25.88
N ALA A 48 6.82 7.40 26.50
CA ALA A 48 7.37 6.23 25.80
C ALA A 48 6.32 5.38 25.05
N TRP A 49 5.09 5.26 25.58
CA TRP A 49 4.02 4.49 24.95
C TRP A 49 3.45 5.16 23.68
N SER A 50 3.65 6.47 23.52
CA SER A 50 3.15 7.23 22.36
C SER A 50 3.75 6.76 21.04
N GLY A 51 4.93 6.11 21.05
CA GLY A 51 5.57 5.56 19.86
C GLY A 51 4.69 4.51 19.17
N HIS A 52 4.14 3.56 19.92
CA HIS A 52 3.28 2.51 19.36
C HIS A 52 1.99 3.09 18.78
N LEU A 53 1.37 4.02 19.50
CA LEU A 53 0.15 4.69 19.04
C LEU A 53 0.44 5.53 17.78
N ALA A 54 1.57 6.25 17.74
CA ALA A 54 1.98 7.04 16.59
C ALA A 54 2.22 6.16 15.35
N VAL A 55 2.87 5.00 15.52
CA VAL A 55 3.06 4.00 14.45
C VAL A 55 1.70 3.56 13.90
N ALA A 56 0.78 3.14 14.77
CA ALA A 56 -0.53 2.66 14.36
C ALA A 56 -1.34 3.74 13.64
N LEU A 57 -1.39 4.96 14.19
CA LEU A 57 -2.08 6.09 13.57
C LEU A 57 -1.49 6.45 12.20
N GLN A 58 -0.17 6.38 12.04
CA GLN A 58 0.46 6.64 10.76
C GLN A 58 0.19 5.56 9.73
N LEU A 59 0.19 4.29 10.11
CA LEU A 59 -0.19 3.21 9.19
C LEU A 59 -1.65 3.34 8.75
N VAL A 60 -2.56 3.71 9.67
CA VAL A 60 -3.95 4.04 9.33
C VAL A 60 -4.02 5.24 8.39
N ALA A 61 -3.23 6.30 8.63
CA ALA A 61 -3.19 7.48 7.75
C ALA A 61 -2.64 7.14 6.36
N ILE A 62 -1.58 6.34 6.29
CA ILE A 62 -0.97 5.84 5.05
C ILE A 62 -1.96 4.96 4.29
N ALA A 63 -2.76 4.14 4.97
CA ALA A 63 -3.82 3.35 4.34
C ALA A 63 -4.85 4.23 3.60
N GLN A 64 -5.10 5.46 4.07
CA GLN A 64 -6.00 6.42 3.39
C GLN A 64 -5.43 6.95 2.06
N LEU A 65 -4.17 6.65 1.73
CA LEU A 65 -3.56 6.96 0.43
C LEU A 65 -3.94 5.94 -0.65
N LEU A 66 -4.40 4.74 -0.26
CA LEU A 66 -4.71 3.63 -1.16
C LEU A 66 -6.03 3.75 -1.95
N PRO A 67 -7.13 4.36 -1.46
CA PRO A 67 -8.41 4.32 -2.17
C PRO A 67 -8.39 4.76 -3.65
N PRO A 68 -7.69 5.85 -4.05
CA PRO A 68 -7.60 6.22 -5.46
C PRO A 68 -6.79 5.21 -6.29
N LEU A 69 -5.82 4.54 -5.66
CA LEU A 69 -5.01 3.49 -6.28
C LEU A 69 -5.85 2.25 -6.58
N LEU A 70 -6.72 1.86 -5.64
CA LEU A 70 -7.63 0.72 -5.78
C LEU A 70 -8.69 0.91 -6.88
N GLN A 71 -8.91 2.15 -7.30
CA GLN A 71 -9.82 2.52 -8.39
C GLN A 71 -9.13 2.58 -9.75
N LEU A 72 -7.80 2.43 -9.81
CA LEU A 72 -7.09 2.46 -11.09
C LEU A 72 -7.55 1.33 -11.99
N MET A 73 -8.07 1.71 -13.16
CA MET A 73 -8.48 0.76 -14.17
C MET A 73 -7.28 0.16 -14.88
N ASP A 74 -7.39 -1.11 -15.24
CA ASP A 74 -6.39 -1.76 -16.09
C ASP A 74 -6.43 -1.18 -17.49
N GLU A 75 -5.28 -0.73 -17.96
CA GLU A 75 -5.09 -0.27 -19.33
C GLU A 75 -4.14 -1.26 -20.03
N PRO A 76 -4.48 -1.73 -21.24
CA PRO A 76 -3.58 -2.59 -22.00
C PRO A 76 -2.32 -1.79 -22.38
N ARG A 77 -1.17 -2.19 -21.85
CA ARG A 77 0.13 -1.55 -22.09
C ARG A 77 1.16 -2.56 -22.56
N ARG A 78 2.05 -2.13 -23.45
CA ARG A 78 3.20 -2.93 -23.90
C ARG A 78 4.20 -3.10 -22.75
N ARG A 79 4.95 -4.21 -22.73
CA ARG A 79 6.00 -4.45 -21.71
C ARG A 79 7.05 -3.34 -21.66
N SER A 80 7.42 -2.79 -22.82
CA SER A 80 8.35 -1.67 -22.93
C SER A 80 7.89 -0.41 -22.18
N PHE A 81 6.58 -0.19 -22.07
CA PHE A 81 6.02 0.92 -21.29
C PHE A 81 6.38 0.79 -19.81
N TYR A 82 6.21 -0.41 -19.24
CA TYR A 82 6.52 -0.67 -17.82
C TYR A 82 8.02 -0.64 -17.55
N LEU A 83 8.85 -1.11 -18.49
CA LEU A 83 10.30 -1.00 -18.38
C LEU A 83 10.76 0.46 -18.38
N ALA A 84 10.28 1.25 -19.36
CA ALA A 84 10.61 2.68 -19.43
C ALA A 84 10.13 3.43 -18.18
N TRP A 85 8.91 3.12 -17.70
CA TRP A 85 8.37 3.69 -16.48
C TRP A 85 9.19 3.30 -15.25
N GLY A 86 9.59 2.03 -15.12
CA GLY A 86 10.43 1.55 -14.03
C GLY A 86 11.81 2.24 -14.00
N VAL A 87 12.44 2.43 -15.16
CA VAL A 87 13.71 3.17 -15.27
C VAL A 87 13.52 4.63 -14.87
N LEU A 88 12.45 5.29 -15.32
CA LEU A 88 12.15 6.68 -14.94
C LEU A 88 11.92 6.81 -13.44
N LEU A 89 11.17 5.88 -12.84
CA LEU A 89 10.91 5.86 -11.41
C LEU A 89 12.20 5.65 -10.62
N LEU A 90 13.02 4.67 -11.00
CA LEU A 90 14.30 4.39 -10.35
C LEU A 90 15.26 5.57 -10.44
N THR A 91 15.36 6.20 -11.62
CA THR A 91 16.20 7.38 -11.85
C THR A 91 15.70 8.56 -11.01
N GLY A 92 14.39 8.80 -10.98
CA GLY A 92 13.78 9.86 -10.19
C GLY A 92 14.02 9.68 -8.69
N LEU A 93 13.86 8.46 -8.18
CA LEU A 93 14.19 8.13 -6.79
C LEU A 93 15.68 8.32 -6.51
N TYR A 94 16.56 7.84 -7.39
CA TYR A 94 18.01 8.03 -7.23
C TYR A 94 18.39 9.51 -7.12
N LEU A 95 17.88 10.36 -8.02
CA LEU A 95 18.14 11.81 -7.98
C LEU A 95 17.60 12.46 -6.71
N LEU A 96 16.41 12.06 -6.26
CA LEU A 96 15.82 12.54 -5.02
C LEU A 96 16.68 12.16 -3.80
N PHE A 97 17.19 10.93 -3.76
CA PHE A 97 18.09 10.48 -2.70
C PHE A 97 19.39 11.27 -2.66
N GLN A 98 19.98 11.56 -3.82
CA GLN A 98 21.19 12.38 -3.88
C GLN A 98 20.94 13.80 -3.37
N LEU A 99 19.78 14.37 -3.68
CA LEU A 99 19.39 15.69 -3.17
C LEU A 99 19.24 15.69 -1.64
N VAL A 100 18.58 14.67 -1.06
CA VAL A 100 18.40 14.60 0.39
C VAL A 100 19.74 14.39 1.12
N ARG A 101 20.61 13.53 0.59
CA ARG A 101 21.93 13.25 1.16
C ARG A 101 22.76 14.52 1.35
N THR A 102 22.65 15.48 0.45
CA THR A 102 23.44 16.72 0.50
C THR A 102 22.88 17.81 1.42
N SER A 103 21.59 17.74 1.76
CA SER A 103 20.88 18.89 2.32
C SER A 103 20.51 18.74 3.80
N ALA A 104 20.39 17.51 4.32
CA ALA A 104 19.92 17.24 5.69
C ALA A 104 18.63 17.98 6.10
N LEU A 105 17.89 18.54 5.12
CA LEU A 105 16.72 19.37 5.35
C LEU A 105 15.52 18.46 5.63
N LEU A 106 14.91 18.65 6.78
CA LEU A 106 13.73 17.90 7.22
C LEU A 106 12.58 17.87 6.18
N PRO A 107 12.25 18.98 5.46
CA PRO A 107 11.25 18.94 4.39
C PRO A 107 11.60 17.98 3.24
N LEU A 108 12.88 17.90 2.86
CA LEU A 108 13.32 17.05 1.76
C LEU A 108 13.28 15.57 2.16
N MET A 109 13.63 15.25 3.41
CA MET A 109 13.47 13.89 3.94
C MET A 109 11.99 13.46 3.99
N ALA A 110 11.09 14.36 4.40
CA ALA A 110 9.66 14.08 4.42
C ALA A 110 9.10 13.86 3.01
N LEU A 111 9.51 14.69 2.04
CA LEU A 111 9.18 14.53 0.63
C LEU A 111 9.70 13.21 0.06
N GLN A 112 10.93 12.84 0.40
CA GLN A 112 11.51 11.54 0.02
C GLN A 112 10.66 10.38 0.54
N SER A 113 10.24 10.41 1.80
CA SER A 113 9.38 9.38 2.37
C SER A 113 8.04 9.26 1.63
N GLY A 114 7.40 10.39 1.28
CA GLY A 114 6.15 10.36 0.53
C GLY A 114 6.32 9.90 -0.92
N ALA A 115 7.43 10.27 -1.57
CA ALA A 115 7.78 9.79 -2.90
C ALA A 115 8.02 8.27 -2.92
N LEU A 116 8.64 7.74 -1.87
CA LEU A 116 8.84 6.30 -1.70
C LEU A 116 7.50 5.56 -1.50
N LEU A 117 6.58 6.11 -0.71
CA LEU A 117 5.24 5.52 -0.50
C LEU A 117 4.48 5.48 -1.82
N PHE A 118 4.54 6.58 -2.57
CA PHE A 118 3.91 6.70 -3.88
C PHE A 118 4.49 5.68 -4.87
N CYS A 119 5.82 5.60 -4.95
CA CYS A 119 6.50 4.66 -5.83
C CYS A 119 6.19 3.21 -5.49
N GLY A 120 6.30 2.84 -4.20
CA GLY A 120 5.96 1.50 -3.73
C GLY A 120 4.49 1.15 -4.01
N ALA A 121 3.58 2.11 -3.85
CA ALA A 121 2.17 1.91 -4.17
C ALA A 121 1.94 1.65 -5.68
N LEU A 122 2.59 2.42 -6.56
CA LEU A 122 2.49 2.19 -8.00
C LEU A 122 3.09 0.86 -8.44
N VAL A 123 4.24 0.47 -7.86
CA VAL A 123 4.88 -0.81 -8.14
C VAL A 123 3.99 -1.96 -7.67
N GLY A 124 3.50 -1.93 -6.42
CA GLY A 124 2.59 -2.94 -5.87
C GLY A 124 1.31 -3.10 -6.71
N ALA A 125 0.67 -1.99 -7.08
CA ALA A 125 -0.51 -2.00 -7.95
C ALA A 125 -0.20 -2.53 -9.36
N THR A 126 0.98 -2.25 -9.90
CA THR A 126 1.41 -2.76 -11.21
C THR A 126 1.66 -4.27 -11.16
N LEU A 127 2.30 -4.77 -10.10
CA LEU A 127 2.55 -6.20 -9.90
C LEU A 127 1.24 -6.98 -9.75
N ALA A 128 0.26 -6.43 -9.02
CA ALA A 128 -1.05 -7.03 -8.81
C ALA A 128 -1.83 -7.28 -10.11
N ARG A 129 -1.47 -6.60 -11.22
CA ARG A 129 -2.06 -6.82 -12.56
C ARG A 129 -1.79 -8.20 -13.12
N TYR A 130 -0.70 -8.83 -12.69
CA TYR A 130 -0.29 -10.13 -13.21
C TYR A 130 -0.88 -11.31 -12.43
N THR A 131 -1.57 -11.04 -11.32
CA THR A 131 -2.31 -12.03 -10.53
C THR A 131 -3.67 -12.26 -11.17
N ARG A 132 -3.87 -13.43 -11.79
CA ARG A 132 -5.12 -13.75 -12.50
C ARG A 132 -6.13 -14.49 -11.63
N ARG A 133 -5.64 -15.25 -10.65
CA ARG A 133 -6.46 -16.05 -9.75
C ARG A 133 -6.04 -15.77 -8.32
N LEU A 134 -7.01 -15.75 -7.40
CA LEU A 134 -6.72 -15.56 -5.97
C LEU A 134 -5.73 -16.62 -5.43
N ARG A 135 -5.80 -17.86 -5.93
CA ARG A 135 -4.87 -18.94 -5.57
C ARG A 135 -3.41 -18.67 -5.97
N ASP A 136 -3.18 -17.78 -6.94
CA ASP A 136 -1.82 -17.39 -7.35
C ASP A 136 -1.14 -16.55 -6.24
N LEU A 137 -1.89 -16.05 -5.24
CA LEU A 137 -1.33 -15.40 -4.06
C LEU A 137 -0.49 -16.36 -3.21
N VAL A 138 -0.85 -17.63 -3.11
CA VAL A 138 -0.14 -18.60 -2.26
C VAL A 138 1.33 -18.74 -2.66
N PRO A 139 1.68 -19.05 -3.92
CA PRO A 139 3.08 -19.15 -4.32
C PRO A 139 3.81 -17.81 -4.25
N VAL A 140 3.14 -16.68 -4.55
CA VAL A 140 3.75 -15.35 -4.43
C VAL A 140 4.09 -15.03 -2.98
N ALA A 141 3.14 -15.21 -2.06
CA ALA A 141 3.32 -15.03 -0.63
C ALA A 141 4.43 -15.95 -0.08
N ALA A 142 4.46 -17.22 -0.50
CA ALA A 142 5.48 -18.17 -0.08
C ALA A 142 6.88 -17.75 -0.53
N VAL A 143 7.07 -17.37 -1.80
CA VAL A 143 8.36 -16.89 -2.32
C VAL A 143 8.83 -15.65 -1.58
N ILE A 144 7.92 -14.74 -1.27
CA ILE A 144 8.26 -13.45 -0.66
C ILE A 144 8.58 -13.62 0.82
N ALA A 145 7.77 -14.39 1.55
CA ALA A 145 8.07 -14.76 2.93
C ALA A 145 9.40 -15.53 3.02
N ALA A 146 9.65 -16.47 2.10
CA ALA A 146 10.91 -17.20 2.06
C ALA A 146 12.09 -16.27 1.73
N THR A 147 11.94 -15.35 0.78
CA THR A 147 13.00 -14.40 0.41
C THR A 147 13.35 -13.48 1.58
N ASP A 148 12.34 -12.95 2.27
CA ASP A 148 12.54 -12.10 3.45
C ASP A 148 13.20 -12.87 4.61
N LEU A 149 12.70 -14.08 4.89
CA LEU A 149 13.26 -14.94 5.93
C LEU A 149 14.70 -15.38 5.61
N LEU A 150 15.00 -15.75 4.36
CA LEU A 150 16.35 -16.11 3.94
C LEU A 150 17.27 -14.89 3.96
N SER A 151 16.79 -13.72 3.56
CA SER A 151 17.56 -12.47 3.67
C SER A 151 17.92 -12.16 5.12
N TRP A 152 16.97 -12.39 6.04
CA TRP A 152 17.13 -12.24 7.47
C TRP A 152 18.06 -13.28 8.10
N LEU A 153 17.96 -14.57 7.70
CA LEU A 153 18.75 -15.67 8.26
C LEU A 153 20.20 -15.70 7.76
N ALA A 154 20.39 -15.57 6.45
CA ALA A 154 21.67 -15.86 5.79
C ALA A 154 22.04 -14.85 4.69
N GLY A 155 21.17 -13.90 4.40
CA GLY A 155 21.39 -12.92 3.35
C GLY A 155 22.02 -11.62 3.85
N PRO A 156 21.98 -10.56 3.02
CA PRO A 156 22.56 -9.27 3.34
C PRO A 156 22.05 -8.72 4.66
N THR A 157 20.76 -8.91 4.97
CA THR A 157 20.16 -8.43 6.22
C THR A 157 20.82 -9.05 7.45
N ALA A 158 21.17 -10.34 7.42
CA ALA A 158 21.84 -11.02 8.53
C ALA A 158 23.17 -10.34 8.92
N GLY A 159 23.97 -9.97 7.93
CA GLY A 159 25.24 -9.24 8.15
C GLY A 159 25.04 -7.80 8.62
N MET A 160 23.85 -7.23 8.44
CA MET A 160 23.51 -5.85 8.81
C MET A 160 22.87 -5.75 10.19
N ILE A 161 22.27 -6.84 10.70
CA ILE A 161 21.60 -6.87 12.01
C ILE A 161 22.51 -6.36 13.14
N PRO A 162 23.79 -6.77 13.27
CA PRO A 162 24.63 -6.29 14.37
C PRO A 162 24.86 -4.76 14.33
N ILE A 163 25.00 -4.20 13.12
CA ILE A 163 25.20 -2.76 12.91
C ILE A 163 23.92 -2.00 13.29
N ILE A 164 22.78 -2.47 12.81
CA ILE A 164 21.45 -1.91 13.11
C ILE A 164 21.19 -2.00 14.62
N ASP A 165 21.31 -3.18 15.21
CA ASP A 165 21.05 -3.44 16.63
C ASP A 165 21.95 -2.56 17.54
N SER A 166 23.24 -2.43 17.22
CA SER A 166 24.15 -1.56 17.97
C SER A 166 23.72 -0.08 17.96
N TYR A 167 23.27 0.42 16.80
CA TYR A 167 22.79 1.80 16.66
C TYR A 167 21.46 2.02 17.40
N TYR A 168 20.50 1.11 17.27
CA TYR A 168 19.18 1.26 17.90
C TYR A 168 19.19 1.04 19.42
N ARG A 169 20.18 0.32 19.95
CA ARG A 169 20.38 0.20 21.41
C ARG A 169 21.02 1.45 22.02
N ALA A 170 21.94 2.09 21.32
CA ALA A 170 22.63 3.30 21.79
C ALA A 170 22.77 4.32 20.64
N PRO A 171 21.72 5.10 20.34
CA PRO A 171 21.71 6.01 19.20
C PRO A 171 22.78 7.08 19.36
N SER A 172 23.87 6.96 18.60
CA SER A 172 24.95 7.94 18.56
C SER A 172 25.38 8.19 17.12
N GLY A 173 25.49 9.45 16.74
CA GLY A 173 25.78 9.84 15.35
C GLY A 173 24.58 9.72 14.39
N PRO A 174 24.81 9.93 13.09
CA PRO A 174 23.77 9.78 12.07
C PRO A 174 23.38 8.29 11.88
N PRO A 175 22.15 8.00 11.38
CA PRO A 175 21.73 6.64 11.08
C PRO A 175 22.73 5.92 10.15
N PRO A 176 22.96 4.62 10.34
CA PRO A 176 23.89 3.88 9.49
C PRO A 176 23.46 3.98 8.02
N LEU A 177 24.43 4.07 7.10
CA LEU A 177 24.16 4.10 5.64
C LEU A 177 23.31 2.92 5.17
N ILE A 178 23.31 1.84 5.93
CA ILE A 178 22.45 0.68 5.71
C ILE A 178 20.97 1.00 5.80
N ASP A 179 20.57 1.96 6.64
CA ASP A 179 19.19 2.45 6.79
C ASP A 179 18.79 3.39 5.65
N LEU A 180 19.76 3.83 4.83
CA LEU A 180 19.51 4.51 3.56
C LEU A 180 19.36 3.51 2.40
N LEU A 181 20.02 2.35 2.48
CA LEU A 181 19.94 1.24 1.50
C LEU A 181 18.69 0.37 1.69
N LEU A 182 18.37 0.05 2.95
CA LEU A 182 17.04 -0.35 3.36
C LEU A 182 16.20 0.91 3.29
N VAL A 183 15.57 1.16 2.15
CA VAL A 183 14.64 2.28 1.97
C VAL A 183 13.55 2.16 3.04
N LYS A 184 13.71 2.89 4.15
CA LYS A 184 12.84 2.79 5.31
C LYS A 184 11.99 4.06 5.45
N PHE A 185 10.70 3.89 5.69
CA PHE A 185 9.76 5.00 5.87
C PHE A 185 10.01 5.73 7.18
N ALA A 186 9.93 7.05 7.13
CA ALA A 186 10.27 7.89 8.26
C ALA A 186 9.06 8.18 9.17
N LEU A 187 9.21 7.90 10.47
CA LEU A 187 8.35 8.37 11.56
C LEU A 187 8.97 9.59 12.24
N PRO A 188 8.16 10.56 12.68
CA PRO A 188 8.61 11.61 13.58
C PRO A 188 9.04 10.98 14.92
N SER A 189 10.23 11.35 15.35
CA SER A 189 10.93 10.94 16.57
C SER A 189 11.59 12.19 17.17
N PRO A 190 11.85 12.23 18.50
CA PRO A 190 12.62 13.32 19.10
C PRO A 190 13.98 13.57 18.41
N LEU A 191 14.58 12.52 17.83
CA LEU A 191 15.84 12.60 17.06
C LEU A 191 15.66 12.94 15.57
N GLY A 192 14.42 13.21 15.12
CA GLY A 192 14.10 13.51 13.73
C GLY A 192 13.22 12.44 13.10
N LEU A 193 13.63 11.90 11.96
CA LEU A 193 12.86 10.92 11.19
C LEU A 193 13.44 9.52 11.41
N ALA A 194 12.73 8.66 12.15
CA ALA A 194 13.14 7.30 12.46
C ALA A 194 12.55 6.30 11.45
N PRO A 195 13.34 5.38 10.90
CA PRO A 195 12.84 4.43 9.92
C PRO A 195 11.92 3.36 10.55
N LEU A 196 10.80 3.02 9.90
CA LEU A 196 9.78 2.10 10.44
C LEU A 196 9.68 0.75 9.71
N PHE A 197 9.51 0.75 8.38
CA PHE A 197 9.40 -0.46 7.56
C PHE A 197 9.99 -0.23 6.17
N GLY A 198 10.31 -1.31 5.44
CA GLY A 198 10.93 -1.26 4.13
C GLY A 198 9.96 -0.92 3.00
N ILE A 199 10.45 -0.30 1.91
CA ILE A 199 9.65 -0.13 0.68
C ILE A 199 9.16 -1.46 0.10
N SER A 200 9.93 -2.54 0.26
CA SER A 200 9.53 -3.90 -0.12
C SER A 200 8.25 -4.31 0.60
N ASP A 201 8.16 -4.05 1.91
CA ASP A 201 7.01 -4.38 2.73
C ASP A 201 5.79 -3.61 2.26
N TRP A 202 5.98 -2.32 1.95
CA TRP A 202 4.92 -1.47 1.41
C TRP A 202 4.42 -1.93 0.03
N ILE A 203 5.34 -2.27 -0.88
CA ILE A 203 5.01 -2.83 -2.20
C ILE A 203 4.10 -4.04 -2.03
N MET A 204 4.41 -4.91 -1.06
CA MET A 204 3.65 -6.12 -0.80
C MET A 204 2.31 -5.88 -0.13
N VAL A 205 2.24 -4.97 0.84
CA VAL A 205 0.98 -4.52 1.45
C VAL A 205 0.04 -3.98 0.38
N VAL A 206 0.53 -3.12 -0.51
CA VAL A 206 -0.27 -2.57 -1.61
C VAL A 206 -0.66 -3.67 -2.60
N PHE A 207 0.27 -4.55 -2.96
CA PHE A 207 0.01 -5.68 -3.85
C PHE A 207 -1.16 -6.52 -3.34
N PHE A 208 -1.14 -6.93 -2.07
CA PHE A 208 -2.21 -7.73 -1.48
C PHE A 208 -3.54 -6.99 -1.46
N ALA A 209 -3.56 -5.71 -1.05
CA ALA A 209 -4.79 -4.91 -1.02
C ALA A 209 -5.42 -4.75 -2.41
N VAL A 210 -4.59 -4.55 -3.44
CA VAL A 210 -5.05 -4.44 -4.84
C VAL A 210 -5.57 -5.79 -5.34
N VAL A 211 -4.91 -6.91 -5.03
CA VAL A 211 -5.37 -8.25 -5.43
C VAL A 211 -6.70 -8.59 -4.75
N ALA A 212 -6.82 -8.34 -3.44
CA ALA A 212 -8.05 -8.56 -2.68
C ALA A 212 -9.22 -7.78 -3.31
N LYS A 213 -9.02 -6.49 -3.59
CA LYS A 213 -10.02 -5.65 -4.24
C LYS A 213 -10.44 -6.16 -5.62
N ARG A 214 -9.48 -6.59 -6.46
CA ARG A 214 -9.73 -7.12 -7.81
C ARG A 214 -10.56 -8.39 -7.80
N HIS A 215 -10.37 -9.24 -6.79
CA HIS A 215 -11.12 -10.48 -6.63
C HIS A 215 -12.40 -10.32 -5.80
N GLY A 216 -12.81 -9.08 -5.48
CA GLY A 216 -14.05 -8.80 -4.76
C GLY A 216 -14.02 -9.17 -3.28
N LEU A 217 -12.83 -9.37 -2.70
CA LEU A 217 -12.68 -9.54 -1.26
C LEU A 217 -12.85 -8.19 -0.56
N ASP A 218 -13.68 -8.18 0.48
CA ASP A 218 -13.86 -7.00 1.35
C ASP A 218 -12.80 -7.07 2.45
N ASP A 219 -11.61 -6.59 2.13
CA ASP A 219 -10.44 -6.62 3.02
C ASP A 219 -10.42 -5.44 4.03
N ASN A 220 -11.43 -4.58 4.02
CA ASN A 220 -11.54 -3.46 4.95
C ASN A 220 -11.96 -3.96 6.34
N LEU A 221 -11.09 -3.77 7.33
CA LEU A 221 -11.37 -4.13 8.71
C LEU A 221 -12.32 -3.15 9.40
N PHE A 222 -12.46 -1.93 8.88
CA PHE A 222 -13.43 -1.00 9.43
C PHE A 222 -14.84 -1.26 8.90
N PRO A 223 -15.88 -0.97 9.71
CA PRO A 223 -17.26 -1.12 9.27
C PRO A 223 -17.54 -0.30 8.02
N ARG A 224 -18.36 -0.84 7.10
CA ARG A 224 -18.76 -0.19 5.83
C ARG A 224 -19.39 1.20 5.98
N ARG A 225 -19.82 1.57 7.19
CA ARG A 225 -20.41 2.88 7.51
C ARG A 225 -19.36 3.95 7.80
N THR A 226 -18.10 3.55 8.02
CA THR A 226 -17.02 4.49 8.28
C THR A 226 -16.36 4.90 6.95
N PRO A 227 -15.94 6.17 6.80
CA PRO A 227 -15.22 6.61 5.61
C PRO A 227 -13.76 6.13 5.61
N LEU A 228 -13.32 5.46 6.67
CA LEU A 228 -11.95 5.00 6.85
C LEU A 228 -11.74 3.65 6.16
N TYR A 229 -10.59 3.53 5.52
CA TYR A 229 -10.16 2.29 4.90
C TYR A 229 -8.93 1.72 5.62
N LEU A 230 -9.07 0.54 6.23
CA LEU A 230 -7.96 -0.19 6.82
C LEU A 230 -7.91 -1.60 6.21
N PRO A 231 -7.11 -1.79 5.14
CA PRO A 231 -6.99 -3.09 4.52
C PRO A 231 -6.26 -4.07 5.44
N LEU A 232 -6.67 -5.33 5.39
CA LEU A 232 -6.07 -6.43 6.15
C LEU A 232 -4.53 -6.47 6.04
N PRO A 233 -3.90 -6.30 4.85
CA PRO A 233 -2.45 -6.18 4.73
C PRO A 233 -1.79 -5.07 5.57
N VAL A 234 -2.42 -3.89 5.71
CA VAL A 234 -1.89 -2.80 6.55
C VAL A 234 -2.00 -3.17 8.03
N PHE A 235 -3.10 -3.79 8.43
CA PHE A 235 -3.24 -4.32 9.79
C PHE A 235 -2.20 -5.38 10.09
N ALA A 236 -1.94 -6.29 9.15
CA ALA A 236 -0.93 -7.32 9.28
C ALA A 236 0.49 -6.73 9.44
N LEU A 237 0.82 -5.67 8.68
CA LEU A 237 2.08 -4.95 8.84
C LEU A 237 2.16 -4.26 10.22
N THR A 238 1.07 -3.67 10.67
CA THR A 238 0.98 -3.06 12.01
C THR A 238 1.24 -4.10 13.10
N ALA A 239 0.63 -5.28 12.98
CA ALA A 239 0.83 -6.39 13.92
C ALA A 239 2.28 -6.90 13.91
N ALA A 240 2.90 -7.03 12.72
CA ALA A 240 4.30 -7.43 12.58
C ALA A 240 5.26 -6.44 13.27
N LEU A 241 5.02 -5.13 13.08
CA LEU A 241 5.80 -4.07 13.73
C LEU A 241 5.62 -4.08 15.24
N PHE A 242 4.40 -4.28 15.72
CA PHE A 242 4.13 -4.38 17.15
C PHE A 242 4.79 -5.62 17.77
N ALA A 243 4.79 -6.76 17.06
CA ALA A 243 5.49 -7.97 17.50
C ALA A 243 7.01 -7.76 17.56
N ALA A 244 7.60 -7.08 16.57
CA ALA A 244 9.03 -6.75 16.58
C ALA A 244 9.38 -5.82 17.75
N GLN A 245 8.58 -4.78 18.00
CA GLN A 245 8.80 -3.83 19.09
C GLN A 245 8.65 -4.47 20.47
N THR A 246 7.61 -5.29 20.69
CA THR A 246 7.34 -5.93 21.99
C THR A 246 8.30 -7.07 22.31
N SER A 247 8.78 -7.80 21.30
CA SER A 247 9.79 -8.85 21.49
C SER A 247 11.21 -8.29 21.65
N GLY A 248 11.46 -7.05 21.21
CA GLY A 248 12.81 -6.49 21.13
C GLY A 248 13.70 -7.20 20.09
N LEU A 249 13.11 -8.03 19.22
CA LEU A 249 13.80 -8.77 18.18
C LEU A 249 13.56 -8.12 16.82
N PHE A 250 14.59 -8.14 15.98
CA PHE A 250 14.43 -7.78 14.57
C PHE A 250 13.71 -8.92 13.84
N LEU A 251 12.40 -8.80 13.65
CA LEU A 251 11.57 -9.81 12.98
C LEU A 251 11.37 -9.47 11.49
N PRO A 252 11.48 -10.44 10.57
CA PRO A 252 11.08 -10.25 9.17
C PRO A 252 9.56 -10.04 9.10
N ALA A 253 9.13 -8.90 8.55
CA ALA A 253 7.73 -8.51 8.55
C ALA A 253 6.90 -9.29 7.51
N LEU A 254 7.47 -9.61 6.35
CA LEU A 254 6.74 -10.21 5.24
C LEU A 254 6.19 -11.61 5.53
N PRO A 255 6.88 -12.52 6.26
CA PRO A 255 6.30 -13.78 6.71
C PRO A 255 5.02 -13.60 7.54
N ILE A 256 5.03 -12.64 8.47
CA ILE A 256 3.87 -12.36 9.33
C ILE A 256 2.73 -11.77 8.49
N VAL A 257 3.04 -10.78 7.63
CA VAL A 257 2.06 -10.18 6.71
C VAL A 257 1.44 -11.24 5.80
N ALA A 258 2.26 -12.06 5.16
CA ALA A 258 1.82 -13.11 4.25
C ALA A 258 0.93 -14.14 4.95
N LEU A 259 1.29 -14.58 6.16
CA LEU A 259 0.48 -15.51 6.94
C LEU A 259 -0.91 -14.93 7.26
N ILE A 260 -0.95 -13.71 7.82
CA ILE A 260 -2.21 -13.06 8.21
C ILE A 260 -3.09 -12.82 6.97
N VAL A 261 -2.52 -12.34 5.87
CA VAL A 261 -3.26 -12.10 4.62
C VAL A 261 -3.79 -13.40 4.04
N LEU A 262 -2.99 -14.46 3.93
CA LEU A 262 -3.46 -15.72 3.36
C LEU A 262 -4.59 -16.35 4.19
N VAL A 263 -4.47 -16.33 5.52
CA VAL A 263 -5.51 -16.86 6.42
C VAL A 263 -6.75 -15.97 6.37
N GLY A 264 -6.59 -14.65 6.45
CA GLY A 264 -7.69 -13.70 6.41
C GLY A 264 -8.44 -13.70 5.07
N ASP A 265 -7.74 -13.65 3.94
CA ASP A 265 -8.36 -13.72 2.61
C ASP A 265 -9.07 -15.05 2.38
N PHE A 266 -8.48 -16.16 2.84
CA PHE A 266 -9.12 -17.48 2.76
C PHE A 266 -10.41 -17.53 3.59
N THR A 267 -10.37 -17.05 4.83
CA THR A 267 -11.56 -17.00 5.70
C THR A 267 -12.65 -16.09 5.15
N LEU A 268 -12.28 -14.91 4.64
CA LEU A 268 -13.20 -13.97 3.98
C LEU A 268 -13.83 -14.61 2.74
N TRP A 269 -13.02 -15.23 1.88
CA TRP A 269 -13.51 -15.94 0.69
C TRP A 269 -14.47 -17.08 1.05
N TRP A 270 -14.10 -17.91 2.04
CA TRP A 270 -14.91 -19.03 2.51
C TRP A 270 -16.27 -18.54 3.02
N TRP A 271 -16.26 -17.48 3.84
CA TRP A 271 -17.47 -16.90 4.41
C TRP A 271 -18.37 -16.24 3.35
N GLN A 272 -17.80 -15.51 2.38
CA GLN A 272 -18.55 -14.95 1.26
C GLN A 272 -19.22 -16.04 0.42
N LYS A 273 -18.50 -17.14 0.14
CA LYS A 273 -19.04 -18.29 -0.60
C LYS A 273 -20.21 -18.95 0.14
N GLY A 274 -20.16 -19.02 1.47
CA GLY A 274 -21.25 -19.52 2.30
C GLY A 274 -22.53 -18.69 2.15
N ARG A 275 -22.43 -17.35 2.18
CA ARG A 275 -23.58 -16.45 2.01
C ARG A 275 -24.23 -16.54 0.65
N ASN A 276 -23.43 -16.61 -0.42
CA ASN A 276 -23.98 -16.64 -1.78
C ASN A 276 -24.82 -17.91 -2.03
N LYS A 277 -24.44 -19.05 -1.42
CA LYS A 277 -25.27 -20.27 -1.49
C LYS A 277 -26.64 -20.12 -0.83
N SER A 278 -26.76 -19.29 0.20
CA SER A 278 -28.06 -19.01 0.85
C SER A 278 -28.92 -18.04 0.06
N ALA A 279 -28.35 -17.24 -0.83
CA ALA A 279 -29.08 -16.32 -1.71
C ALA A 279 -29.65 -17.03 -2.96
N ASP A 280 -29.01 -18.12 -3.40
CA ASP A 280 -29.45 -18.96 -4.51
C ASP A 280 -30.38 -20.10 -4.06
N ASP A 281 -30.87 -20.09 -2.80
CA ASP A 281 -31.81 -21.08 -2.30
C ASP A 281 -33.21 -20.82 -2.91
N PRO A 282 -33.73 -21.71 -3.78
CA PRO A 282 -35.02 -21.52 -4.44
C PRO A 282 -36.22 -21.45 -3.49
N PHE A 283 -36.00 -21.74 -2.19
CA PHE A 283 -37.00 -21.65 -1.14
C PHE A 283 -36.92 -20.36 -0.31
N SER A 284 -36.08 -19.38 -0.69
CA SER A 284 -36.09 -18.07 -0.03
C SER A 284 -37.48 -17.42 -0.19
N PRO A 285 -38.22 -17.17 0.91
CA PRO A 285 -39.59 -16.70 0.83
C PRO A 285 -39.63 -15.30 0.18
N SER A 286 -40.33 -15.22 -0.95
CA SER A 286 -40.93 -14.02 -1.54
C SER A 286 -39.99 -12.89 -1.98
N GLN A 287 -39.38 -13.03 -3.16
CA GLN A 287 -39.56 -11.92 -4.11
C GLN A 287 -40.95 -12.09 -4.72
N PRO A 288 -41.86 -11.09 -4.58
CA PRO A 288 -43.12 -11.13 -5.30
C PRO A 288 -42.82 -11.25 -6.80
N PRO A 289 -43.58 -12.07 -7.54
CA PRO A 289 -43.38 -12.23 -8.97
C PRO A 289 -43.34 -10.85 -9.64
N PRO A 290 -42.44 -10.64 -10.62
CA PRO A 290 -42.39 -9.38 -11.34
C PRO A 290 -43.79 -9.10 -11.87
N ALA A 291 -44.40 -8.00 -11.41
CA ALA A 291 -45.70 -7.59 -11.91
C ALA A 291 -45.58 -7.49 -13.43
N HIS A 292 -46.41 -8.25 -14.15
CA HIS A 292 -46.61 -8.14 -15.59
C HIS A 292 -47.25 -6.76 -15.87
N GLY A 293 -46.46 -5.70 -15.71
CA GLY A 293 -46.80 -4.33 -16.05
C GLY A 293 -46.43 -4.07 -17.50
N SER A 294 -47.45 -4.16 -18.35
CA SER A 294 -47.61 -3.45 -19.62
C SER A 294 -46.32 -3.11 -20.40
N GLN A 295 -45.84 -4.05 -21.22
CA GLN A 295 -45.03 -3.75 -22.40
C GLN A 295 -45.85 -3.16 -23.56
N ARG A 296 -47.16 -2.89 -23.36
CA ARG A 296 -48.04 -2.40 -24.44
C ARG A 296 -47.92 -0.90 -24.71
N ASP A 297 -47.40 -0.11 -23.78
CA ASP A 297 -47.44 1.35 -23.94
C ASP A 297 -46.21 1.93 -24.67
N GLN A 298 -45.08 1.20 -24.74
CA GLN A 298 -43.87 1.70 -25.45
C GLN A 298 -43.88 1.47 -26.96
N GLN A 299 -44.82 0.69 -27.51
CA GLN A 299 -44.97 0.53 -28.96
C GLN A 299 -45.83 1.63 -29.60
N SER A 300 -46.60 2.39 -28.81
CA SER A 300 -47.45 3.46 -29.37
C SER A 300 -46.68 4.76 -29.65
N GLU A 301 -45.67 5.12 -28.84
CA GLU A 301 -44.94 6.38 -29.02
C GLU A 301 -43.91 6.38 -30.17
N ARG A 302 -43.64 5.23 -30.79
CA ARG A 302 -42.67 5.14 -31.89
C ARG A 302 -43.26 5.37 -33.28
N SER A 303 -44.58 5.60 -33.36
CA SER A 303 -45.31 5.76 -34.63
C SER A 303 -45.45 7.20 -35.09
N ASP A 304 -45.23 8.19 -34.21
CA ASP A 304 -45.60 9.59 -34.48
C ASP A 304 -44.40 10.50 -34.83
N ASN A 305 -43.21 9.93 -35.08
CA ASN A 305 -41.99 10.69 -35.42
C ASN A 305 -41.36 10.24 -36.75
N VAL A 306 -42.19 10.07 -37.80
CA VAL A 306 -41.75 9.98 -39.21
C VAL A 306 -42.48 11.02 -40.04
#